data_AF-A0A9D6FUD6-F1
#
_entry.id   AF-A0A9D6FUD6-F1
#
_cell.length_a   1.000
_cell.length_b   1.000
_cell.length_c   1.000
_cell.angle_alpha   90.00
_cell.angle_beta   90.00
_cell.angle_gamma   90.00
#
_symmetry.space_group_name_H-M   'P 1'
#
loop_
_entity.id
_entity.type
_entity.pdbx_description
1 polymer ?
#
loop_
_entity_poly.entity_id
_entity_poly.type
_entity_poly.pdbx_seq_one_letter_code
_entity_poly.pdbx_strand_id
1 'polypeptide(L)'
;MKAAEKLMCVLVDCDWGKKNRDLMDQYRVKSYPTVVFADADGKQVEKMKERDAETVRAQIERVAARHTRAATVIDSWDKAQAVGKKEKRPVLYFFSVSNDASKRLETALGDRIVRKARAKFVLVRSEIKKESPDAVRFRVENSATAVVLVLDPREEKPEEKQYRLPPDARTPMAIRDWLDAVLKKFEEK
;
A
#
# COMPACT_ATOMS: atom_id res chain seq x y z
N MET A 1 19.63 -4.59 8.45
CA MET A 1 18.65 -4.02 9.40
C MET A 1 17.52 -3.21 8.72
N LYS A 2 16.99 -3.61 7.54
CA LYS A 2 15.91 -2.85 6.86
C LYS A 2 14.48 -3.16 7.34
N ALA A 3 14.27 -4.20 8.15
CA ALA A 3 12.95 -4.58 8.63
C ALA A 3 12.46 -3.72 9.82
N ALA A 4 13.39 -3.25 10.66
CA ALA A 4 13.07 -2.44 11.84
C ALA A 4 12.47 -1.07 11.48
N GLU A 5 12.84 -0.48 10.34
CA GLU A 5 12.29 0.80 9.85
C GLU A 5 10.77 0.78 9.61
N LYS A 6 10.17 -0.40 9.49
CA LYS A 6 8.72 -0.58 9.24
C LYS A 6 7.95 -0.99 10.50
N LEU A 7 8.62 -1.10 11.63
CA LEU A 7 8.03 -1.55 12.89
C LEU A 7 8.04 -0.39 13.88
N MET A 8 6.89 -0.17 14.52
CA MET A 8 6.78 0.77 15.63
C MET A 8 6.77 -0.02 16.93
N CYS A 9 7.80 0.17 17.75
CA CYS A 9 7.84 -0.40 19.09
C CYS A 9 7.06 0.50 20.04
N VAL A 10 6.00 -0.03 20.64
CA VAL A 10 5.21 0.66 21.67
C VAL A 10 5.38 -0.09 22.97
N LEU A 11 5.87 0.59 24.00
CA LEU A 11 5.96 0.05 25.35
C LEU A 11 4.75 0.55 26.16
N VAL A 12 4.02 -0.40 26.75
CA VAL A 12 2.86 -0.09 27.59
C VAL A 12 3.17 -0.49 29.03
N ASP A 13 3.26 0.51 29.90
CA ASP A 13 3.37 0.30 31.34
C ASP A 13 2.03 -0.17 31.89
N CYS A 14 1.99 -1.40 32.38
CA CYS A 14 0.79 -1.99 32.96
C CYS A 14 0.75 -1.82 34.50
N ASP A 15 1.85 -1.38 35.14
CA ASP A 15 2.02 -1.24 36.59
C ASP A 15 1.25 -2.30 37.41
N TRP A 16 1.54 -3.58 37.18
CA TRP A 16 0.88 -4.71 37.85
C TRP A 16 -0.66 -4.68 37.79
N GLY A 17 -1.22 -4.19 36.68
CA GLY A 17 -2.65 -4.03 36.49
C GLY A 17 -3.22 -2.78 37.14
N LYS A 18 -2.44 -1.74 37.42
CA LYS A 18 -2.95 -0.43 37.90
C LYS A 18 -3.11 0.60 36.79
N LYS A 19 -2.35 0.47 35.70
CA LYS A 19 -2.40 1.35 34.53
C LYS A 19 -2.80 0.59 33.28
N ASN A 20 -3.44 1.28 32.33
CA ASN A 20 -3.77 0.74 31.00
C ASN A 20 -4.53 -0.61 31.06
N ARG A 21 -5.43 -0.77 32.03
CA ARG A 21 -6.22 -2.01 32.23
C ARG A 21 -7.02 -2.39 30.99
N ASP A 22 -7.58 -1.39 30.31
CA ASP A 22 -8.29 -1.52 29.04
C ASP A 22 -7.42 -2.19 27.96
N LEU A 23 -6.17 -1.76 27.81
CA LEU A 23 -5.22 -2.38 26.88
C LEU A 23 -4.81 -3.79 27.34
N MET A 24 -4.62 -3.99 28.65
CA MET A 24 -4.34 -5.33 29.18
C MET A 24 -5.47 -6.32 28.88
N ASP A 25 -6.72 -5.89 29.05
CA ASP A 25 -7.91 -6.71 28.77
C ASP A 25 -8.06 -6.95 27.27
N GLN A 26 -7.93 -5.90 26.45
CA GLN A 26 -7.97 -5.98 24.99
C GLN A 26 -6.97 -6.99 24.44
N TYR A 27 -5.72 -6.96 24.93
CA TYR A 27 -4.64 -7.84 24.49
C TYR A 27 -4.51 -9.11 25.35
N ARG A 28 -5.40 -9.31 26.32
CA ARG A 28 -5.42 -10.47 27.24
C ARG A 28 -4.05 -10.72 27.88
N VAL A 29 -3.44 -9.68 28.45
CA VAL A 29 -2.14 -9.75 29.13
C VAL A 29 -2.32 -10.40 30.50
N LYS A 30 -1.74 -11.60 30.69
CA LYS A 30 -1.86 -12.38 31.94
C LYS A 30 -0.55 -12.48 32.73
N SER A 31 0.58 -12.17 32.10
CA SER A 31 1.91 -12.24 32.69
C SER A 31 2.84 -11.25 32.03
N TYR A 32 3.97 -10.96 32.68
CA TYR A 32 4.93 -9.97 32.22
C TYR A 32 6.32 -10.60 32.01
N PRO A 33 7.10 -10.14 31.01
CA PRO A 33 6.67 -9.32 29.87
C PRO A 33 5.82 -10.14 28.87
N THR A 34 4.80 -9.50 28.29
CA THR A 34 4.05 -10.01 27.13
C THR A 34 4.33 -9.11 25.93
N VAL A 35 4.78 -9.68 24.81
CA VAL A 35 4.97 -8.96 23.55
C VAL A 35 3.85 -9.35 22.59
N VAL A 36 3.19 -8.34 22.05
CA VAL A 36 2.05 -8.48 21.13
C VAL A 36 2.39 -7.80 19.82
N PHE A 37 2.10 -8.50 18.72
CA PHE A 37 2.10 -7.91 17.40
C PHE A 37 0.69 -7.44 17.08
N ALA A 38 0.55 -6.17 16.72
CA ALA A 38 -0.70 -5.57 16.29
C ALA A 38 -0.58 -5.04 14.85
N ASP A 39 -1.69 -5.01 14.12
CA ASP A 39 -1.77 -4.33 12.83
C ASP A 39 -1.95 -2.80 13.00
N ALA A 40 -2.03 -2.09 11.87
CA ALA A 40 -2.16 -0.64 11.86
C ALA A 40 -3.49 -0.10 12.43
N ASP A 41 -4.51 -0.95 12.57
CA ASP A 41 -5.79 -0.60 13.19
C ASP A 41 -5.81 -0.97 14.69
N GLY A 42 -4.68 -1.44 15.24
CA GLY A 42 -4.55 -1.82 16.66
C GLY A 42 -5.14 -3.19 16.98
N LYS A 43 -5.45 -4.02 15.98
CA LYS A 43 -5.93 -5.37 16.21
C LYS A 43 -4.74 -6.29 16.44
N GLN A 44 -4.80 -7.08 17.51
CA GLN A 44 -3.81 -8.12 17.75
C GLN A 44 -3.78 -9.13 16.60
N VAL A 45 -2.62 -9.29 15.97
CA VAL A 45 -2.38 -10.31 14.94
C VAL A 45 -1.69 -11.54 15.50
N GLU A 46 -0.76 -11.37 16.45
CA GLU A 46 -0.06 -12.49 17.09
C GLU A 46 0.53 -12.11 18.44
N LYS A 47 0.85 -13.10 19.29
CA LYS A 47 1.70 -12.95 20.47
C LYS A 47 3.05 -13.58 20.23
N MET A 48 4.10 -12.99 20.79
CA MET A 48 5.43 -13.57 20.75
C MET A 48 5.43 -14.91 21.52
N LYS A 49 5.93 -15.97 20.88
CA LYS A 49 5.88 -17.32 21.46
C LYS A 49 7.14 -17.66 22.25
N GLU A 50 8.29 -17.24 21.74
CA GLU A 50 9.61 -17.58 22.26
C GLU A 50 10.45 -16.32 22.43
N ARG A 51 11.54 -16.42 23.19
CA ARG A 51 12.41 -15.28 23.53
C ARG A 51 13.81 -15.37 22.94
N ASP A 52 14.12 -16.43 22.20
CA ASP A 52 15.39 -16.51 21.52
C ASP A 52 15.43 -15.52 20.34
N ALA A 53 16.61 -14.94 20.12
CA ALA A 53 16.74 -13.84 19.17
C ALA A 53 16.43 -14.25 17.72
N GLU A 54 16.72 -15.48 17.33
CA GLU A 54 16.53 -15.96 15.96
C GLU A 54 15.05 -16.20 15.66
N THR A 55 14.32 -16.89 16.54
CA THR A 55 12.88 -17.13 16.40
C THR A 55 12.10 -15.83 16.50
N VAL A 56 12.48 -14.92 17.41
CA VAL A 56 11.85 -13.60 17.50
C VAL A 56 12.03 -12.85 16.19
N ARG A 57 13.25 -12.83 15.64
CA ARG A 57 13.51 -12.21 14.34
C ARG A 57 12.67 -12.85 13.23
N ALA A 58 12.67 -14.17 13.12
CA ALA A 58 11.89 -14.89 12.10
C ALA A 58 10.39 -14.62 12.24
N GLN A 59 9.87 -14.55 13.46
CA GLN A 59 8.48 -14.23 13.74
C GLN A 59 8.16 -12.79 13.32
N ILE A 60 9.02 -11.82 13.67
CA ILE A 60 8.90 -10.42 13.24
C ILE A 60 8.86 -10.32 11.72
N GLU A 61 9.81 -10.93 11.03
CA GLU A 61 9.90 -10.89 9.56
C GLU A 61 8.65 -11.50 8.91
N ARG A 62 8.15 -12.62 9.44
CA ARG A 62 6.92 -13.28 8.97
C ARG A 62 5.67 -12.42 9.21
N VAL A 63 5.53 -11.85 10.40
CA VAL A 63 4.40 -10.98 10.75
C VAL A 63 4.42 -9.72 9.89
N ALA A 64 5.58 -9.10 9.73
CA ALA A 64 5.76 -7.97 8.83
C ALA A 64 5.38 -8.36 7.39
N ALA A 65 5.88 -9.47 6.83
CA ALA A 65 5.53 -9.88 5.47
C ALA A 65 4.01 -10.08 5.27
N ARG A 66 3.29 -10.56 6.29
CA ARG A 66 1.84 -10.80 6.22
C ARG A 66 1.00 -9.53 6.43
N HIS A 67 1.44 -8.62 7.30
CA HIS A 67 0.62 -7.50 7.79
C HIS A 67 1.14 -6.12 7.35
N THR A 68 2.43 -5.98 7.09
CA THR A 68 2.94 -4.88 6.25
C THR A 68 2.86 -5.28 4.78
N ARG A 69 1.64 -5.41 4.25
CA ARG A 69 1.44 -5.23 2.80
C ARG A 69 1.61 -3.76 2.48
N ALA A 70 2.85 -3.25 2.62
CA ALA A 70 3.27 -2.15 1.78
C ALA A 70 3.14 -2.70 0.37
N ALA A 71 2.12 -2.26 -0.36
CA ALA A 71 1.94 -2.65 -1.74
C ALA A 71 3.28 -2.48 -2.47
N THR A 72 3.85 -3.60 -2.91
CA THR A 72 5.14 -3.60 -3.60
C THR A 72 4.98 -2.70 -4.81
N VAL A 73 5.69 -1.57 -4.79
CA VAL A 73 5.72 -0.67 -5.94
C VAL A 73 6.66 -1.32 -6.95
N ILE A 74 6.08 -1.70 -8.09
CA ILE A 74 6.78 -2.30 -9.22
C ILE A 74 7.33 -1.16 -10.10
N ASP A 75 8.47 -1.40 -10.72
CA ASP A 75 9.27 -0.42 -11.47
C ASP A 75 8.99 -0.39 -12.98
N SER A 76 8.20 -1.33 -13.51
CA SER A 76 7.82 -1.37 -14.92
C SER A 76 6.43 -1.95 -15.15
N TRP A 77 5.84 -1.60 -16.30
CA TRP A 77 4.56 -2.17 -16.73
C TRP A 77 4.61 -3.70 -16.86
N ASP A 78 5.62 -4.27 -17.52
CA ASP A 78 5.60 -5.70 -17.86
C ASP A 78 5.58 -6.60 -16.63
N LYS A 79 6.36 -6.22 -15.60
CA LYS A 79 6.33 -6.91 -14.30
C LYS A 79 4.97 -6.74 -13.62
N ALA A 80 4.40 -5.54 -13.68
CA ALA A 80 3.11 -5.26 -13.05
C ALA A 80 1.96 -5.98 -13.74
N GLN A 81 2.02 -6.11 -15.07
CA GLN A 81 1.05 -6.88 -15.85
C GLN A 81 1.12 -8.36 -15.49
N ALA A 82 2.32 -8.93 -15.39
CA ALA A 82 2.50 -10.33 -14.98
C ALA A 82 1.92 -10.59 -13.58
N VAL A 83 2.21 -9.70 -12.61
CA VAL A 83 1.67 -9.78 -11.25
C VAL A 83 0.15 -9.58 -11.26
N GLY A 84 -0.35 -8.58 -11.98
CA GLY A 84 -1.77 -8.28 -12.08
C GLY A 84 -2.58 -9.43 -12.70
N LYS A 85 -2.06 -10.10 -13.73
CA LYS A 85 -2.65 -11.32 -14.29
C LYS A 85 -2.67 -12.46 -13.28
N LYS A 86 -1.54 -12.70 -12.59
CA LYS A 86 -1.41 -13.78 -11.59
C LYS A 86 -2.32 -13.58 -10.39
N GLU A 87 -2.39 -12.35 -9.87
CA GLU A 87 -3.19 -12.01 -8.69
C GLU A 87 -4.64 -11.63 -9.01
N LYS A 88 -5.00 -11.54 -10.30
CA LYS A 88 -6.31 -11.07 -10.79
C LYS A 88 -6.69 -9.70 -10.22
N ARG A 89 -5.72 -8.78 -10.21
CA ARG A 89 -5.88 -7.42 -9.64
C ARG A 89 -5.59 -6.36 -10.69
N PRO A 90 -6.34 -5.25 -10.71
CA PRO A 90 -6.03 -4.12 -11.59
C PRO A 90 -4.69 -3.48 -11.20
N VAL A 91 -4.06 -2.84 -12.18
CA VAL A 91 -2.80 -2.12 -12.00
C VAL A 91 -3.10 -0.63 -11.83
N LEU A 92 -2.64 -0.04 -10.72
CA LEU A 92 -2.65 1.40 -10.49
C LEU A 92 -1.26 1.96 -10.79
N TYR A 93 -1.17 2.72 -11.88
CA TYR A 93 0.06 3.28 -12.40
C TYR A 93 0.16 4.76 -12.06
N PHE A 94 1.20 5.15 -11.32
CA PHE A 94 1.53 6.54 -11.04
C PHE A 94 2.74 7.00 -11.86
N PHE A 95 2.50 7.92 -12.79
CA PHE A 95 3.52 8.63 -13.53
C PHE A 95 3.82 9.97 -12.85
N SER A 96 5.00 10.09 -12.24
CA SER A 96 5.42 11.30 -11.53
C SER A 96 6.17 12.27 -12.42
N VAL A 97 6.04 13.57 -12.13
CA VAL A 97 6.87 14.64 -12.72
C VAL A 97 7.60 15.33 -11.58
N SER A 98 8.78 15.88 -11.83
CA SER A 98 9.58 16.59 -10.81
C SER A 98 9.01 17.99 -10.50
N ASN A 99 7.79 18.05 -9.96
CA ASN A 99 7.11 19.28 -9.52
C ASN A 99 6.27 19.07 -8.24
N ASP A 100 5.86 20.17 -7.61
CA ASP A 100 5.13 20.12 -6.33
C ASP A 100 3.72 19.54 -6.46
N ALA A 101 3.07 19.74 -7.60
CA ALA A 101 1.77 19.13 -7.87
C ALA A 101 1.85 17.59 -7.84
N SER A 102 2.90 17.02 -8.43
CA SER A 102 3.18 15.58 -8.41
C SER A 102 3.43 15.09 -6.99
N LYS A 103 4.24 15.80 -6.19
CA LYS A 103 4.50 15.43 -4.78
C LYS A 103 3.24 15.45 -3.92
N ARG A 104 2.37 16.45 -4.11
CA ARG A 104 1.07 16.53 -3.43
C ARG A 104 0.17 15.36 -3.79
N LEU A 105 0.09 15.01 -5.07
CA LEU A 105 -0.69 13.86 -5.52
C LEU A 105 -0.14 12.55 -4.96
N GLU A 106 1.19 12.38 -4.96
CA GLU A 106 1.85 11.22 -4.35
C GLU A 106 1.54 11.12 -2.85
N THR A 107 1.57 12.25 -2.15
CA THR A 107 1.21 12.33 -0.73
C THR A 107 -0.25 11.93 -0.51
N ALA A 108 -1.17 12.42 -1.34
CA ALA A 108 -2.59 12.05 -1.26
C ALA A 108 -2.82 10.56 -1.57
N LEU A 109 -2.10 9.99 -2.53
CA LEU A 109 -2.10 8.54 -2.79
C LEU A 109 -1.53 7.72 -1.63
N GLY A 110 -0.67 8.33 -0.81
CA GLY A 110 -0.10 7.78 0.41
C GLY A 110 -0.96 7.96 1.66
N ASP A 111 -2.08 8.68 1.58
CA ASP A 111 -2.97 8.95 2.71
C ASP A 111 -3.61 7.67 3.26
N ARG A 112 -3.89 7.65 4.58
CA ARG A 112 -4.46 6.49 5.27
C ARG A 112 -5.79 6.03 4.66
N ILE A 113 -6.65 6.98 4.23
CA ILE A 113 -7.96 6.69 3.66
C ILE A 113 -7.79 6.04 2.27
N VAL A 114 -6.83 6.52 1.48
CA VAL A 114 -6.55 5.98 0.14
C VAL A 114 -5.84 4.63 0.21
N ARG A 115 -4.98 4.41 1.21
CA ARG A 115 -4.23 3.14 1.37
C ARG A 115 -5.10 1.90 1.34
N LYS A 116 -6.28 1.93 1.97
CA LYS A 116 -7.20 0.78 2.01
C LYS A 116 -7.75 0.44 0.62
N ALA A 117 -8.17 1.43 -0.16
CA ALA A 117 -8.60 1.24 -1.55
C ALA A 117 -7.42 0.81 -2.44
N ARG A 118 -6.28 1.50 -2.31
CA ARG A 118 -5.04 1.25 -3.06
C ARG A 118 -4.50 -0.16 -2.86
N ALA A 119 -4.66 -0.75 -1.67
CA ALA A 119 -4.21 -2.11 -1.37
C ALA A 119 -4.89 -3.20 -2.23
N LYS A 120 -5.93 -2.87 -2.99
CA LYS A 120 -6.61 -3.75 -3.95
C LYS A 120 -5.95 -3.74 -5.33
N PHE A 121 -5.00 -2.83 -5.58
CA PHE A 121 -4.31 -2.66 -6.86
C PHE A 121 -2.83 -3.07 -6.81
N VAL A 122 -2.31 -3.58 -7.92
CA VAL A 122 -0.86 -3.70 -8.14
C VAL A 122 -0.31 -2.30 -8.41
N LEU A 123 0.68 -1.85 -7.66
CA LEU A 123 1.19 -0.48 -7.76
C LEU A 123 2.40 -0.40 -8.66
N VAL A 124 2.38 0.58 -9.56
CA VAL A 124 3.52 0.90 -10.42
C VAL A 124 3.84 2.36 -10.30
N ARG A 125 5.14 2.67 -10.28
CA ARG A 125 5.61 4.05 -10.31
C ARG A 125 6.68 4.19 -11.37
N SER A 126 6.52 5.20 -12.21
CA SER A 126 7.56 5.63 -13.14
C SER A 126 7.62 7.15 -13.20
N GLU A 127 8.78 7.69 -13.54
CA GLU A 127 8.95 9.12 -13.79
C GLU A 127 8.69 9.42 -15.27
N ILE A 128 7.95 10.50 -15.56
CA ILE A 128 7.78 10.99 -16.93
C ILE A 128 9.07 11.65 -17.35
N LYS A 129 9.84 10.94 -18.17
CA LYS A 129 11.02 11.46 -18.87
C LYS A 129 10.79 11.36 -20.37
N LYS A 130 11.42 12.26 -21.11
CA LYS A 130 11.54 12.12 -22.57
C LYS A 130 12.11 10.73 -22.85
N GLU A 131 11.44 9.97 -23.72
CA GLU A 131 11.81 8.58 -24.11
C GLU A 131 11.65 7.51 -23.01
N SER A 132 10.92 7.77 -21.93
CA SER A 132 10.53 6.70 -21.01
C SER A 132 9.61 5.71 -21.74
N PRO A 133 9.99 4.40 -21.83
CA PRO A 133 9.21 3.42 -22.60
C PRO A 133 7.76 3.33 -22.15
N ASP A 134 7.53 3.32 -20.83
CA ASP A 134 6.20 3.28 -20.25
C ASP A 134 5.44 4.60 -20.50
N ALA A 135 6.12 5.76 -20.42
CA ALA A 135 5.45 7.03 -20.69
C ALA A 135 4.96 7.12 -22.14
N VAL A 136 5.76 6.65 -23.09
CA VAL A 136 5.38 6.59 -24.52
C VAL A 136 4.25 5.58 -24.73
N ARG A 137 4.35 4.38 -24.14
CA ARG A 137 3.32 3.34 -24.24
C ARG A 137 1.94 3.83 -23.82
N PHE A 138 1.88 4.58 -22.72
CA PHE A 138 0.63 5.12 -22.18
C PHE A 138 0.28 6.52 -22.66
N ARG A 139 1.05 7.08 -23.61
CA ARG A 139 0.83 8.41 -24.21
C ARG A 139 0.81 9.54 -23.18
N VAL A 140 1.71 9.48 -22.21
CA VAL A 140 1.86 10.47 -21.13
C VAL A 140 3.21 11.21 -21.15
N GLU A 141 4.06 10.94 -22.15
CA GLU A 141 5.42 11.46 -22.27
C GLU A 141 5.50 13.00 -22.35
N ASN A 142 4.44 13.66 -22.83
CA ASN A 142 4.34 15.12 -22.93
C ASN A 142 3.55 15.76 -21.78
N SER A 143 3.19 14.99 -20.75
CA SER A 143 2.38 15.51 -19.65
C SER A 143 3.20 16.40 -18.72
N ALA A 144 2.82 17.68 -18.62
CA ALA A 144 3.41 18.62 -17.66
C ALA A 144 3.06 18.32 -16.19
N THR A 145 2.07 17.45 -15.96
CA THR A 145 1.60 17.06 -14.63
C THR A 145 1.66 15.56 -14.43
N ALA A 146 1.73 15.14 -13.18
CA ALA A 146 1.63 13.73 -12.84
C ALA A 146 0.31 13.11 -13.34
N VAL A 147 0.38 11.84 -13.74
CA VAL A 147 -0.76 11.09 -14.27
C VAL A 147 -0.95 9.83 -13.44
N VAL A 148 -2.21 9.53 -13.11
CA VAL A 148 -2.61 8.30 -12.44
C VAL A 148 -3.55 7.55 -13.37
N LEU A 149 -3.22 6.29 -13.64
CA LEU A 149 -3.99 5.39 -14.50
C LEU A 149 -4.36 4.13 -13.73
N VAL A 150 -5.56 3.60 -13.98
CA VAL A 150 -5.89 2.21 -13.64
C VAL A 150 -6.06 1.43 -14.94
N LEU A 151 -5.41 0.27 -15.00
CA LEU A 151 -5.30 -0.59 -16.17
C LEU A 151 -5.75 -2.00 -15.80
N ASP A 152 -6.48 -2.64 -16.71
CA ASP A 152 -6.81 -4.06 -16.59
C ASP A 152 -5.67 -4.88 -17.23
N PRO A 153 -4.90 -5.66 -16.43
CA PRO A 153 -3.79 -6.43 -16.96
C PRO A 153 -4.23 -7.61 -17.84
N ARG A 154 -5.53 -7.97 -17.85
CA ARG A 154 -6.11 -9.08 -18.63
C ARG A 154 -6.38 -8.69 -20.09
N GLU A 155 -6.53 -7.40 -20.39
CA GLU A 155 -6.81 -6.91 -21.75
C GLU A 155 -5.56 -7.09 -22.64
N GLU A 156 -5.78 -7.36 -23.94
CA GLU A 156 -4.69 -7.46 -24.93
C GLU A 156 -4.00 -6.10 -25.17
N LYS A 157 -4.79 -5.01 -25.11
CA LYS A 157 -4.31 -3.63 -25.25
C LYS A 157 -4.77 -2.74 -24.07
N PRO A 158 -4.15 -2.88 -22.90
CA PRO A 158 -4.51 -2.13 -21.69
C PRO A 158 -4.46 -0.61 -21.89
N GLU A 159 -3.53 -0.12 -22.70
CA GLU A 159 -3.35 1.31 -23.02
C GLU A 159 -4.57 1.94 -23.75
N GLU A 160 -5.38 1.15 -24.46
CA GLU A 160 -6.59 1.64 -25.12
C GLU A 160 -7.79 1.74 -24.15
N LYS A 161 -7.77 0.96 -23.06
CA LYS A 161 -8.85 0.86 -22.07
C LYS A 161 -8.38 1.24 -20.66
N GLN A 162 -7.88 2.45 -20.53
CA GLN A 162 -7.37 2.99 -19.27
C GLN A 162 -8.39 3.89 -18.57
N TYR A 163 -8.44 3.80 -17.23
CA TYR A 163 -9.17 4.76 -16.41
C TYR A 163 -8.19 5.80 -15.89
N ARG A 164 -8.34 7.06 -16.31
CA ARG A 164 -7.50 8.17 -15.86
C ARG A 164 -8.11 8.84 -14.64
N LEU A 165 -7.29 9.17 -13.65
CA LEU A 165 -7.73 9.96 -12.50
C LEU A 165 -8.19 11.34 -13.00
N PRO A 166 -9.41 11.78 -12.65
CA PRO A 166 -9.91 13.09 -13.02
C PRO A 166 -9.01 14.22 -12.49
N PRO A 167 -8.83 15.31 -13.25
CA PRO A 167 -7.94 16.40 -12.87
C PRO A 167 -8.38 17.16 -11.61
N ASP A 168 -9.66 17.09 -11.25
CA ASP A 168 -10.31 17.65 -10.07
C ASP A 168 -10.24 16.72 -8.84
N ALA A 169 -9.99 15.43 -9.03
CA ALA A 169 -9.81 14.45 -7.96
C ALA A 169 -8.43 14.58 -7.28
N ARG A 170 -8.23 15.67 -6.53
CA ARG A 170 -6.96 16.02 -5.86
C ARG A 170 -6.94 15.73 -4.35
N THR A 171 -8.09 15.50 -3.74
CA THR A 171 -8.18 15.19 -2.30
C THR A 171 -8.10 13.69 -2.06
N PRO A 172 -7.59 13.23 -0.90
CA PRO A 172 -7.58 11.81 -0.55
C PRO A 172 -8.96 11.14 -0.67
N MET A 173 -10.02 11.85 -0.29
CA MET A 173 -11.39 11.33 -0.37
C MET A 173 -11.85 11.14 -1.81
N ALA A 174 -11.66 12.14 -2.68
CA ALA A 174 -12.02 12.03 -4.09
C ALA A 174 -11.22 10.94 -4.82
N ILE A 175 -9.94 10.78 -4.48
CA ILE A 175 -9.09 9.72 -5.03
C ILE A 175 -9.59 8.35 -4.58
N ARG A 176 -9.93 8.17 -3.30
CA ARG A 176 -10.54 6.92 -2.80
C ARG A 176 -11.81 6.58 -3.58
N ASP A 177 -12.73 7.54 -3.69
CA ASP A 177 -14.04 7.32 -4.33
C ASP A 177 -13.89 6.93 -5.80
N TRP A 178 -12.95 7.60 -6.49
CA TRP A 178 -12.61 7.23 -7.85
C TRP A 178 -12.01 5.81 -7.95
N LEU A 179 -11.09 5.43 -7.05
CA LEU A 179 -10.50 4.08 -7.04
C LEU A 179 -11.56 3.00 -6.80
N ASP A 180 -12.46 3.20 -5.83
CA ASP A 180 -13.52 2.24 -5.54
C ASP A 180 -14.53 2.14 -6.71
N ALA A 181 -14.86 3.26 -7.36
CA ALA A 181 -15.72 3.26 -8.55
C ALA A 181 -15.09 2.52 -9.73
N VAL A 182 -13.78 2.69 -9.96
CA VAL A 182 -13.06 1.97 -11.01
C VAL A 182 -12.95 0.49 -10.69
N LEU A 183 -12.69 0.12 -9.43
CA LEU A 183 -12.63 -1.27 -9.02
C LEU A 183 -13.96 -1.99 -9.25
N LYS A 184 -15.09 -1.36 -8.95
CA LYS A 184 -16.40 -1.94 -9.22
C LYS A 184 -16.59 -2.29 -10.71
N LYS A 185 -16.18 -1.39 -11.60
CA LYS A 185 -16.20 -1.63 -13.06
C LYS A 185 -15.25 -2.76 -13.50
N PHE A 186 -14.18 -2.99 -12.75
CA PHE A 186 -13.25 -4.09 -13.03
C PHE A 186 -13.83 -5.45 -12.61
N GLU A 187 -14.56 -5.49 -11.48
CA GLU A 187 -15.20 -6.71 -10.95
C GLU A 187 -16.45 -7.12 -11.75
N GLU A 188 -17.09 -6.19 -12.44
CA GLU A 188 -18.24 -6.44 -13.34
C GLU A 188 -17.83 -7.07 -14.69
N LYS A 189 -16.53 -7.23 -14.97
CA LYS A 189 -15.95 -7.84 -16.19
C LYS A 189 -15.34 -9.21 -15.95
#